data_AF-W8B8V7-F1
#
_entry.id   AF-W8B8V7-F1
#
_cell.length_a   1.000
_cell.length_b   1.000
_cell.length_c   1.000
_cell.angle_alpha   90.00
_cell.angle_beta   90.00
_cell.angle_gamma   90.00
#
_symmetry.space_group_name_H-M   'P 1'
#
loop_
_entity.id
_entity.type
_entity.pdbx_description
1 polymer ?
#
loop_
_entity_poly.entity_id
_entity_poly.type
_entity_poly.pdbx_seq_one_letter_code
_entity_poly.pdbx_strand_id
1 'polypeptide(L)'
;MYFPTPVGKSYVCDKEQSVLLYAPDGTDDLSGHIARLYLRDLHMQSFMFKESGKWGPPFHCSATGSYRDETAPLAVGTALAIATFLVLVGYGAWRYFKIKKVQYGSME
;
A
#
# COMPACT_ATOMS: atom_id res chain seq x y z
N MET A 1 13.93 -3.13 14.27
CA MET A 1 14.22 -1.73 13.92
C MET A 1 12.97 -0.92 14.19
N TYR A 2 13.04 0.09 15.07
CA TYR A 2 11.88 0.90 15.43
C TYR A 2 11.82 2.12 14.50
N PHE A 3 10.66 2.34 13.85
CA PHE A 3 10.32 3.54 13.07
C PHE A 3 11.30 3.93 11.94
N PRO A 4 11.49 3.11 10.89
CA PRO A 4 12.34 3.49 9.77
C PRO A 4 11.65 4.58 8.93
N THR A 5 12.28 5.76 8.88
CA THR A 5 11.80 6.89 8.08
C THR A 5 12.89 7.45 7.18
N PRO A 6 12.59 7.71 5.90
CA PRO A 6 13.49 8.45 5.02
C PRO A 6 13.80 9.84 5.59
N VAL A 7 15.05 10.27 5.46
CA VAL A 7 15.50 11.58 5.94
C VAL A 7 14.69 12.70 5.27
N GLY A 8 14.22 13.66 6.07
CA GLY A 8 13.43 14.81 5.59
C GLY A 8 11.92 14.57 5.49
N LYS A 9 11.43 13.38 5.86
CA LYS A 9 10.00 13.05 6.03
C LYS A 9 9.67 12.97 7.53
N SER A 10 8.40 13.15 7.89
CA SER A 10 7.92 12.94 9.27
C SER A 10 7.23 11.59 9.39
N TYR A 11 7.57 10.79 10.40
CA TYR A 11 6.86 9.56 10.71
C TYR A 11 5.47 9.86 11.29
N VAL A 12 4.43 9.19 10.78
CA VAL A 12 3.06 9.31 11.28
C VAL A 12 2.48 7.92 11.50
N CYS A 13 1.93 7.66 12.68
CA CYS A 13 1.26 6.39 12.97
C CYS A 13 0.07 6.57 13.91
N ASP A 14 -1.12 6.31 13.37
CA ASP A 14 -2.38 6.30 14.13
C ASP A 14 -2.62 4.95 14.85
N LYS A 15 -1.80 3.93 14.51
CA LYS A 15 -1.88 2.60 15.12
C LYS A 15 -1.03 2.55 16.38
N GLU A 16 -1.53 1.88 17.42
CA GLU A 16 -0.76 1.63 18.64
C GLU A 16 0.51 0.82 18.31
N GLN A 17 1.67 1.37 18.69
CA GLN A 17 2.97 0.72 18.58
C GLN A 17 3.43 0.33 19.98
N SER A 18 3.87 -0.92 20.16
CA SER A 18 4.44 -1.40 21.42
C SER A 18 5.95 -1.58 21.27
N VAL A 19 6.70 -0.97 22.18
CA VAL A 19 8.16 -1.09 22.26
C VAL A 19 8.50 -1.75 23.58
N LEU A 20 9.17 -2.89 23.52
CA LEU A 20 9.66 -3.59 24.70
C LEU A 20 10.96 -2.91 25.16
N LEU A 21 10.93 -2.27 26.33
CA LEU A 21 12.07 -1.53 26.88
C LEU A 21 12.99 -2.44 27.71
N TYR A 22 12.40 -3.36 28.48
CA TYR A 22 13.14 -4.31 29.31
C TYR A 22 12.37 -5.62 29.43
N ALA A 23 13.10 -6.73 29.30
CA ALA A 23 12.66 -8.07 29.62
C ALA A 23 13.75 -8.74 30.47
N PRO A 24 13.39 -9.42 31.58
CA PRO A 24 14.37 -10.11 32.40
C PRO A 24 14.92 -11.32 31.63
N ASP A 25 16.15 -11.22 31.16
CA ASP A 25 16.91 -12.34 30.62
C ASP A 25 17.55 -13.13 31.78
N GLY A 26 16.95 -14.27 32.11
CA GLY A 26 17.61 -15.43 32.73
C GLY A 26 18.41 -15.24 34.02
N THR A 27 18.20 -14.15 34.77
CA THR A 27 18.87 -13.88 36.05
C THR A 27 17.83 -13.92 37.18
N ASP A 28 18.18 -14.64 38.23
CA ASP A 28 17.36 -15.15 39.35
C ASP A 28 16.76 -14.06 40.27
N ASP A 29 16.60 -12.84 39.78
CA ASP A 29 15.97 -11.74 40.50
C ASP A 29 14.46 -11.73 40.21
N LEU A 30 13.71 -12.29 41.17
CA LEU A 30 12.24 -12.39 41.21
C LEU A 30 11.49 -11.04 41.26
N SER A 31 12.14 -9.93 40.92
CA SER A 31 11.57 -8.58 40.91
C SER A 31 11.04 -8.18 39.54
N GLY A 32 10.74 -9.16 38.66
CA GLY A 32 10.54 -9.02 37.22
C GLY A 32 9.57 -7.93 36.77
N HIS A 33 10.08 -6.71 36.64
CA HIS A 33 9.35 -5.59 36.05
C HIS A 33 9.49 -5.66 34.53
N ILE A 34 8.41 -5.97 33.83
CA ILE A 34 8.39 -5.87 32.36
C ILE A 34 8.04 -4.44 31.99
N ALA A 35 8.98 -3.72 31.37
CA ALA A 35 8.74 -2.37 30.90
C ALA A 35 8.32 -2.40 29.42
N ARG A 36 7.06 -2.04 29.16
CA ARG A 36 6.50 -1.87 27.82
C ARG A 36 6.04 -0.44 27.62
N LEU A 37 6.48 0.15 26.52
CA LEU A 37 6.05 1.47 26.09
C LEU A 37 4.99 1.32 25.00
N TYR A 38 3.82 1.92 25.24
CA TYR A 38 2.73 1.96 24.28
C TYR A 38 2.64 3.38 23.71
N LEU A 39 2.77 3.50 22.40
CA LEU A 39 2.74 4.77 21.69
C LEU A 39 1.51 4.81 20.79
N ARG A 40 0.69 5.86 20.93
CA ARG A 40 -0.51 6.12 20.12
C ARG A 40 -0.37 7.49 19.47
N ASP A 41 -0.98 7.66 18.28
CA ASP A 41 -0.98 8.89 17.50
C ASP A 41 0.42 9.52 17.39
N LEU A 42 1.38 8.71 16.96
CA LEU A 42 2.78 9.09 16.96
C LEU A 42 3.12 9.93 15.73
N HIS A 43 3.54 11.16 15.94
CA HIS A 43 4.07 12.06 14.92
C HIS A 43 5.46 12.56 15.32
N MET A 44 6.49 12.18 14.57
CA MET A 44 7.86 12.59 14.87
C MET A 44 8.72 12.83 13.62
N GLN A 45 9.75 13.64 13.74
CA GLN A 45 10.73 13.91 12.69
C GLN A 45 12.10 14.15 13.30
N SER A 46 13.10 13.37 12.87
CA SER A 46 14.49 13.51 13.31
C SER A 46 15.38 14.11 12.21
N PHE A 47 16.49 14.71 12.63
CA PHE A 47 17.58 15.25 11.79
C PHE A 47 17.22 16.46 10.90
N MET A 48 16.56 16.24 9.76
CA MET A 48 16.34 17.30 8.77
C MET A 48 15.14 18.16 9.15
N PHE A 49 15.42 19.23 9.89
CA PHE A 49 14.48 20.28 10.26
C PHE A 49 14.59 21.43 9.26
N LYS A 50 13.53 21.71 8.50
CA LYS A 50 13.53 22.80 7.51
C LYS A 50 13.15 24.14 8.13
N GLU A 51 12.09 24.17 8.95
CA GLU A 51 11.53 25.41 9.51
C GLU A 51 10.85 25.10 10.84
N SER A 52 10.90 26.07 11.78
CA SER A 52 10.32 25.87 13.11
C SER A 52 8.81 25.67 13.06
N GLY A 53 8.36 24.57 13.66
CA GLY A 53 6.94 24.23 13.73
C GLY A 53 6.34 23.61 12.47
N LYS A 54 7.14 23.31 11.42
CA LYS A 54 6.65 22.65 10.20
C LYS A 54 7.23 21.26 10.04
N TRP A 55 6.33 20.28 9.96
CA TRP A 55 6.67 18.89 9.68
C TRP A 55 7.05 18.70 8.21
N GLY A 56 7.97 17.78 7.96
CA GLY A 56 8.23 17.24 6.62
C GLY A 56 7.01 16.47 6.09
N PRO A 57 7.03 16.04 4.82
CA PRO A 57 5.92 15.26 4.28
C PRO A 57 5.71 13.96 5.09
N PRO A 58 4.45 13.57 5.37
CA PRO A 58 4.15 12.44 6.23
C PRO A 58 4.55 11.11 5.59
N PHE A 59 5.08 10.21 6.42
CA PHE A 59 5.44 8.84 6.09
C PHE A 59 4.75 7.91 7.08
N HIS A 60 3.73 7.21 6.59
CA HIS A 60 2.84 6.41 7.45
C HIS A 60 3.46 5.07 7.84
N CYS A 61 3.19 4.61 9.07
CA CYS A 61 3.68 3.34 9.59
C CYS A 61 3.15 2.08 8.85
N SER A 62 2.12 2.18 8.03
CA SER A 62 1.72 1.11 7.11
C SER A 62 2.70 0.92 5.95
N ALA A 63 3.47 1.95 5.60
CA ALA A 63 4.47 1.91 4.53
C ALA A 63 5.74 1.13 4.90
N THR A 64 5.87 0.75 6.18
CA THR A 64 7.07 0.14 6.76
C THR A 64 7.27 -1.33 6.36
N GLY A 65 6.22 -2.03 5.90
CA GLY A 65 6.26 -3.48 5.64
C GLY A 65 6.69 -3.88 4.23
N SER A 66 6.62 -2.95 3.28
CA SER A 66 7.22 -3.00 1.96
C SER A 66 6.66 -1.79 1.22
N TYR A 67 7.48 -1.08 0.47
CA TYR A 67 7.00 -0.28 -0.65
C TYR A 67 6.48 -1.25 -1.72
N ARG A 68 5.45 -2.04 -1.40
CA ARG A 68 4.58 -2.66 -2.38
C ARG A 68 3.63 -1.53 -2.71
N ASP A 69 3.96 -0.82 -3.78
CA ASP A 69 2.99 0.02 -4.49
C ASP A 69 1.76 -0.86 -4.72
N GLU A 70 0.73 -0.78 -3.84
CA GLU A 70 -0.56 -1.43 -4.06
C GLU A 70 -1.23 -0.88 -5.32
N THR A 71 -0.80 0.30 -5.75
CA THR A 71 -1.08 0.94 -7.03
C THR A 71 -0.58 0.13 -8.22
N ALA A 72 0.57 -0.56 -8.13
CA ALA A 72 1.15 -1.28 -9.26
C ALA A 72 0.30 -2.49 -9.71
N PRO A 73 -0.06 -3.47 -8.86
CA PRO A 73 -0.90 -4.59 -9.27
C PRO A 73 -2.32 -4.13 -9.64
N LEU A 74 -2.84 -3.08 -8.98
CA LEU A 74 -4.15 -2.53 -9.30
C LEU A 74 -4.17 -1.84 -10.68
N ALA A 75 -3.18 -1.02 -10.99
CA ALA A 75 -3.08 -0.32 -12.28
C ALA A 75 -2.85 -1.31 -13.42
N VAL A 76 -1.97 -2.30 -13.23
CA VAL A 76 -1.71 -3.33 -14.25
C VAL A 76 -2.94 -4.21 -14.47
N GLY A 77 -3.62 -4.62 -13.40
CA GLY A 77 -4.84 -5.43 -13.49
C GLY A 77 -5.98 -4.71 -14.20
N THR A 78 -6.22 -3.45 -13.85
CA THR A 78 -7.28 -2.64 -14.47
C THR A 78 -6.97 -2.31 -15.94
N ALA A 79 -5.73 -1.97 -16.27
CA ALA A 79 -5.32 -1.75 -17.65
C ALA A 79 -5.51 -3.00 -18.52
N LEU A 80 -5.16 -4.19 -18.01
CA LEU A 80 -5.33 -5.45 -18.72
C LEU A 80 -6.82 -5.80 -18.91
N ALA A 81 -7.66 -5.58 -17.89
CA ALA A 81 -9.10 -5.78 -18.00
C ALA A 81 -9.75 -4.85 -19.05
N ILE A 82 -9.35 -3.58 -19.09
CA ILE A 82 -9.86 -2.62 -20.08
C ILE A 82 -9.40 -3.01 -21.50
N ALA A 83 -8.12 -3.35 -21.66
CA ALA A 83 -7.57 -3.74 -22.96
C ALA A 83 -8.28 -4.98 -23.53
N THR A 84 -8.47 -6.02 -22.71
CA THR A 84 -9.17 -7.24 -23.11
C THR A 84 -10.64 -6.97 -23.47
N PHE A 85 -11.33 -6.13 -22.69
CA PHE A 85 -12.71 -5.74 -22.98
C PHE A 85 -12.83 -5.00 -24.32
N LEU A 86 -11.94 -4.05 -24.59
CA LEU A 86 -11.93 -3.30 -25.85
C LEU A 86 -11.68 -4.21 -27.06
N VAL A 87 -10.78 -5.19 -26.94
CA VAL A 87 -10.52 -6.14 -28.02
C VAL A 87 -11.74 -7.02 -28.31
N LEU A 88 -12.38 -7.57 -27.27
CA LEU A 88 -13.56 -8.43 -27.43
C LEU A 88 -14.75 -7.66 -28.02
N VAL A 89 -15.06 -6.50 -27.47
CA VAL A 89 -16.18 -5.67 -27.93
C VAL A 89 -15.89 -5.10 -29.32
N GLY A 90 -14.67 -4.60 -29.55
CA GLY A 90 -14.26 -4.07 -30.85
C GLY A 90 -14.34 -5.11 -31.95
N TYR A 91 -13.81 -6.32 -31.71
CA TYR A 91 -13.89 -7.42 -32.66
C TYR A 91 -15.34 -7.89 -32.87
N GLY A 92 -16.13 -8.02 -31.80
CA GLY A 92 -17.54 -8.40 -31.87
C GLY A 92 -18.37 -7.41 -32.69
N ALA A 93 -18.20 -6.11 -32.45
CA ALA A 93 -18.87 -5.05 -33.20
C ALA A 93 -18.45 -5.07 -34.67
N TRP A 94 -17.14 -5.13 -34.95
CA TRP A 94 -16.63 -5.20 -36.32
C TRP A 94 -17.23 -6.39 -37.08
N ARG A 95 -17.24 -7.56 -36.44
CA ARG A 95 -17.80 -8.79 -37.01
C ARG A 95 -19.31 -8.68 -37.26
N TYR A 96 -20.05 -8.04 -36.36
CA TYR A 96 -21.49 -7.81 -36.51
C TYR A 96 -21.81 -6.91 -37.71
N PHE A 97 -21.06 -5.82 -37.90
CA PHE A 97 -21.32 -4.89 -39.00
C PHE A 97 -20.79 -5.36 -40.35
N LYS A 98 -19.67 -6.11 -40.40
CA LYS A 98 -19.02 -6.49 -41.66
C LYS A 98 -19.45 -7.86 -42.19
N ILE A 99 -19.81 -8.82 -41.35
CA ILE A 99 -20.24 -10.14 -41.83
C ILE A 99 -21.71 -10.08 -42.22
N LYS A 100 -21.97 -10.10 -43.54
CA LYS A 100 -23.32 -10.32 -44.05
C LYS A 100 -23.75 -11.74 -43.71
N LYS A 101 -24.90 -11.91 -43.05
CA LYS A 101 -25.51 -13.23 -42.88
C LYS A 101 -25.95 -13.72 -44.25
N VAL A 102 -25.36 -14.82 -44.73
CA VAL A 102 -25.80 -15.47 -45.96
C VAL A 102 -27.18 -16.06 -45.70
N GLN A 103 -28.20 -15.59 -46.42
CA GLN A 103 -29.52 -16.23 -46.41
C GLN A 103 -29.46 -17.47 -47.28
N TYR A 104 -29.46 -18.64 -46.66
CA TYR A 104 -29.57 -19.93 -47.36
C TYR A 104 -31.01 -20.31 -47.75
N GLY A 105 -31.96 -19.36 -47.64
CA GLY A 105 -33.39 -19.59 -47.84
C GLY A 105 -33.97 -19.13 -49.18
N SER A 106 -33.16 -18.58 -50.10
CA SER A 106 -33.65 -18.12 -51.43
C SER A 106 -33.09 -18.98 -52.57
N MET A 107 -32.91 -20.28 -52.32
CA MET A 107 -32.68 -21.26 -53.38
C MET A 107 -34.04 -21.86 -53.75
N GLU A 108 -34.83 -21.08 -54.48
CA GLU A 108 -35.99 -21.55 -55.23
C GLU A 108 -35.72 -21.42 -56.73
#